data_AF-A0A812VEE7-F1
#
_entry.id   AF-A0A812VEE7-F1
#
_cell.length_a   1.000
_cell.length_b   1.000
_cell.length_c   1.000
_cell.angle_alpha   90.00
_cell.angle_beta   90.00
_cell.angle_gamma   90.00
#
_symmetry.space_group_name_H-M   'P 1'
#
loop_
_entity.id
_entity.type
_entity.pdbx_description
1 polymer ?
#
loop_
_entity_poly.entity_id
_entity_poly.type
_entity_poly.pdbx_seq_one_letter_code
_entity_poly.pdbx_strand_id
1 'polypeptide(L)'
;MSLLNEVSRLGLDLGPEALSALESLPYNHALELLEATQQKYQGGSLKDPTNYICATVKRGYVPRSSMHTTGAIGGKGQISQPPPPAAPRGSNAEAAAQALINTKGMQKAEEAGLSLTDEAVQALLTVPASHASEILEAVAEKHTELRDPSNYVVATISRGYVPRSEAGGSFGKGGGFGGGGGYGGGYGGGKSGSSLYESIYGRGRPGFDGPYGGGGKGYGYSAPIGGGSSYGKGCGGYGGGYGAGPSYGGSSYSSWGGKDGGKGSRGGLLPEDITTLEKSVLDLNEQDLWAGQEISPATLLALRCIGLDDALELLQNLQSKGMSKGSKGIGNLNNYIQAAISNILRDGPGGKGVGGKNHTGNQSRMKAEELGLVLDESTFETLARMPLRRATALIEQASQRQAEGEDPNIFIERALA
;
A
#
# COMPACT_ATOMS: atom_id res chain seq x y z
N MET A 1 -28.85 -27.15 21.89
CA MET A 1 -29.71 -25.94 21.83
C MET A 1 -29.71 -25.44 20.40
N SER A 2 -30.83 -24.93 19.88
CA SER A 2 -30.88 -24.41 18.51
C SER A 2 -30.12 -23.08 18.42
N LEU A 3 -29.36 -22.85 17.33
CA LEU A 3 -28.70 -21.58 17.05
C LEU A 3 -29.68 -20.40 17.02
N LEU A 4 -30.93 -20.63 16.57
CA LEU A 4 -31.97 -19.62 16.53
C LEU A 4 -32.30 -19.03 17.91
N ASN A 5 -32.37 -19.88 18.94
CA ASN A 5 -32.63 -19.42 20.30
C ASN A 5 -31.51 -18.50 20.80
N GLU A 6 -30.27 -18.79 20.41
CA GLU A 6 -29.12 -18.00 20.81
C GLU A 6 -29.07 -16.66 20.07
N VAL A 7 -29.37 -16.64 18.77
CA VAL A 7 -29.47 -15.42 17.98
C VAL A 7 -30.55 -14.48 18.56
N SER A 8 -31.72 -15.03 18.92
CA SER A 8 -32.77 -14.27 19.60
C SER A 8 -32.34 -13.80 21.00
N ARG A 9 -31.62 -14.64 21.77
CA ARG A 9 -31.10 -14.27 23.11
C ARG A 9 -30.11 -13.10 23.03
N LEU A 10 -29.28 -13.06 21.98
CA LEU A 10 -28.29 -12.01 21.76
C LEU A 10 -28.90 -10.73 21.15
N GLY A 11 -30.17 -10.76 20.74
CA GLY A 11 -30.86 -9.61 20.15
C GLY A 11 -30.32 -9.23 18.76
N LEU A 12 -29.84 -10.21 17.99
CA LEU A 12 -29.35 -10.00 16.64
C LEU A 12 -30.42 -10.37 15.61
N ASP A 13 -30.82 -9.41 14.78
CA ASP A 13 -31.69 -9.67 13.63
C ASP A 13 -30.85 -10.16 12.44
N LEU A 14 -30.72 -11.48 12.30
CA LEU A 14 -29.95 -12.12 11.23
C LEU A 14 -30.85 -12.59 10.08
N GLY A 15 -30.44 -12.28 8.86
CA GLY A 15 -31.08 -12.80 7.64
C GLY A 15 -30.82 -14.31 7.42
N PRO A 16 -31.62 -14.97 6.57
CA PRO A 16 -31.52 -16.40 6.33
C PRO A 16 -30.16 -16.84 5.74
N GLU A 17 -29.50 -15.96 4.99
CA GLU A 17 -28.16 -16.23 4.44
C GLU A 17 -27.11 -16.38 5.55
N ALA A 18 -27.17 -15.54 6.58
CA ALA A 18 -26.24 -15.63 7.71
C ALA A 18 -26.52 -16.87 8.56
N LEU A 19 -27.79 -17.27 8.71
CA LEU A 19 -28.16 -18.51 9.38
C LEU A 19 -27.60 -19.73 8.62
N SER A 20 -27.75 -19.78 7.29
CA SER A 20 -27.17 -20.84 6.46
C SER A 20 -25.64 -20.86 6.54
N ALA A 21 -24.99 -19.69 6.58
CA ALA A 21 -23.55 -19.61 6.77
C ALA A 21 -23.11 -20.12 8.16
N LEU A 22 -23.86 -19.83 9.22
CA LEU A 22 -23.57 -20.34 10.56
C LEU A 22 -23.79 -21.85 10.68
N GLU A 23 -24.78 -22.41 9.98
CA GLU A 23 -25.01 -23.86 9.92
C GLU A 23 -23.86 -24.62 9.25
N SER A 24 -23.08 -23.97 8.38
CA SER A 24 -21.89 -24.58 7.78
C SER A 24 -20.71 -24.73 8.76
N LEU A 25 -20.76 -24.07 9.92
CA LEU A 25 -19.71 -24.10 10.93
C LEU A 25 -20.05 -25.06 12.08
N PRO A 26 -19.03 -25.65 12.75
CA PRO A 26 -19.24 -26.34 14.01
C PRO A 26 -19.94 -25.42 15.03
N TYR A 27 -20.88 -25.98 15.80
CA TYR A 27 -21.73 -25.21 16.72
C TYR A 27 -20.94 -24.28 17.67
N ASN A 28 -19.82 -24.76 18.22
CA ASN A 28 -18.96 -23.95 19.10
C ASN A 28 -18.34 -22.73 18.38
N HIS A 29 -17.99 -22.88 17.09
CA HIS A 29 -17.42 -21.79 16.29
C HIS A 29 -18.48 -20.76 15.91
N ALA A 30 -19.70 -21.23 15.60
CA ALA A 30 -20.84 -20.37 15.33
C ALA A 30 -21.20 -19.51 16.55
N LEU A 31 -21.19 -20.09 17.76
CA LEU A 31 -21.41 -19.34 19.01
C LEU A 31 -20.36 -18.26 19.23
N GLU A 32 -19.08 -18.60 19.08
CA GLU A 32 -17.99 -17.64 19.25
C GLU A 32 -18.09 -16.47 18.24
N LEU A 33 -18.44 -16.78 16.99
CA LEU A 33 -18.64 -15.77 15.95
C LEU A 33 -19.86 -14.88 16.25
N LEU A 34 -20.93 -15.45 16.79
CA LEU A 34 -22.14 -14.71 17.19
C LEU A 34 -21.83 -13.73 18.34
N GLU A 35 -21.12 -14.16 19.37
CA GLU A 35 -20.70 -13.30 20.49
C GLU A 35 -19.80 -12.16 20.02
N ALA A 36 -18.81 -12.46 19.16
CA ALA A 36 -17.93 -11.46 18.58
C ALA A 36 -18.70 -10.45 17.70
N THR A 37 -19.72 -10.92 16.97
CA THR A 37 -20.58 -10.07 16.15
C THR A 37 -21.46 -9.17 17.02
N GLN A 38 -22.03 -9.70 18.09
CA GLN A 38 -22.83 -8.94 19.05
C GLN A 38 -22.03 -7.82 19.69
N GLN A 39 -20.80 -8.11 20.15
CA GLN A 39 -19.93 -7.10 20.77
C GLN A 39 -19.63 -5.94 19.81
N LYS A 40 -19.39 -6.24 18.53
CA LYS A 40 -19.15 -5.21 17.50
C LYS A 40 -20.41 -4.42 17.14
N TYR A 41 -21.58 -5.07 17.17
CA TYR A 41 -22.86 -4.44 16.92
C TYR A 41 -23.23 -3.47 18.03
N GLN A 42 -23.12 -3.88 19.30
CA GLN A 42 -23.36 -3.02 20.46
C GLN A 42 -22.36 -1.86 20.54
N GLY A 43 -21.11 -2.07 20.12
CA GLY A 43 -20.11 -1.01 20.02
C GLY A 43 -20.36 0.00 18.90
N GLY A 44 -21.42 -0.14 18.09
CA GLY A 44 -21.73 0.72 16.95
C GLY A 44 -20.72 0.64 15.79
N SER A 45 -19.75 -0.28 15.88
CA SER A 45 -18.75 -0.48 14.83
C SER A 45 -19.31 -1.24 13.63
N LEU A 46 -20.46 -1.91 13.80
CA LEU A 46 -21.06 -2.77 12.79
C LEU A 46 -22.50 -2.31 12.50
N LYS A 47 -22.77 -1.98 11.23
CA LYS A 47 -24.09 -1.54 10.77
C LYS A 47 -25.03 -2.69 10.40
N ASP A 48 -24.47 -3.77 9.85
CA ASP A 48 -25.22 -4.93 9.37
C ASP A 48 -24.53 -6.23 9.84
N PRO A 49 -25.10 -6.92 10.84
CA PRO A 49 -24.53 -8.16 11.36
C PRO A 49 -24.66 -9.32 10.37
N THR A 50 -25.68 -9.32 9.50
CA THR A 50 -25.91 -10.40 8.52
C THR A 50 -24.77 -10.46 7.51
N ASN A 51 -24.47 -9.32 6.87
CA ASN A 51 -23.38 -9.23 5.89
C ASN A 51 -22.00 -9.53 6.52
N TYR A 52 -21.77 -9.11 7.76
CA TYR A 52 -20.51 -9.39 8.46
C TYR A 52 -20.29 -10.89 8.67
N ILE A 53 -21.32 -11.62 9.12
CA ILE A 53 -21.23 -13.06 9.33
C ILE A 53 -20.97 -13.76 7.99
N CYS A 54 -21.79 -13.49 6.96
CA CYS A 54 -21.60 -14.07 5.62
C CYS A 54 -20.19 -13.84 5.09
N ALA A 55 -19.68 -12.61 5.17
CA ALA A 55 -18.34 -12.26 4.72
C ALA A 55 -17.24 -12.96 5.54
N THR A 56 -17.44 -13.11 6.85
CA THR A 56 -16.48 -13.75 7.75
C THR A 56 -16.39 -15.25 7.51
N VAL A 57 -17.53 -15.93 7.38
CA VAL A 57 -17.57 -17.37 7.03
C VAL A 57 -16.96 -17.60 5.65
N LYS A 58 -17.33 -16.80 4.65
CA LYS A 58 -16.80 -16.89 3.28
C LYS A 58 -15.28 -16.71 3.19
N ARG A 59 -14.67 -15.97 4.12
CA ARG A 59 -13.21 -15.77 4.20
C ARG A 59 -12.48 -16.92 4.90
N GLY A 60 -13.19 -17.94 5.38
CA GLY A 60 -12.63 -19.03 6.16
C GLY A 60 -12.44 -18.59 7.62
N TYR A 61 -13.54 -18.50 8.36
CA TYR A 61 -13.52 -18.17 9.78
C TYR A 61 -12.58 -19.13 10.55
N VAL A 62 -11.68 -18.55 11.36
CA VAL A 62 -10.77 -19.28 12.25
C VAL A 62 -11.17 -18.96 13.70
N PRO A 63 -11.56 -19.95 14.51
CA PRO A 63 -11.97 -19.72 15.90
C PRO A 63 -10.77 -19.32 16.77
N ARG A 64 -10.99 -18.46 17.78
CA ARG A 64 -9.93 -18.00 18.71
C ARG A 64 -9.32 -19.16 19.48
N SER A 65 -10.09 -20.19 19.78
CA SER A 65 -9.59 -21.41 20.42
C SER A 65 -8.48 -22.09 19.61
N SER A 66 -8.54 -22.01 18.28
CA SER A 66 -7.49 -22.53 17.38
C SER A 66 -6.26 -21.62 17.33
N MET A 67 -6.40 -20.34 17.68
CA MET A 67 -5.27 -19.40 17.71
C MET A 67 -4.37 -19.54 18.96
N HIS A 68 -4.74 -20.37 19.95
CA HIS A 68 -3.97 -20.48 21.20
C HIS A 68 -3.15 -21.78 21.32
N THR A 69 -3.40 -22.76 20.46
CA THR A 69 -2.68 -24.05 20.47
C THR A 69 -1.47 -24.10 19.53
N THR A 70 -1.25 -23.08 18.72
CA THR A 70 0.03 -22.89 18.01
C THR A 70 0.59 -21.53 18.41
N GLY A 71 1.56 -21.57 19.32
CA GLY A 71 2.33 -20.39 19.68
C GLY A 71 2.88 -19.70 18.42
N ALA A 72 2.72 -18.38 18.36
CA ALA A 72 3.52 -17.47 17.57
C ALA A 72 3.79 -17.89 16.11
N ILE A 73 2.79 -17.80 15.23
CA ILE A 73 3.03 -17.71 13.78
C ILE A 73 2.36 -16.44 13.25
N GLY A 74 2.96 -15.32 13.62
CA GLY A 74 2.66 -13.98 13.14
C GLY A 74 3.95 -13.17 12.97
N GLY A 75 5.04 -13.82 12.55
CA GLY A 75 6.32 -13.20 12.26
C GLY A 75 7.17 -14.11 11.39
N LYS A 76 7.46 -13.68 10.16
CA LYS A 76 8.48 -14.27 9.27
C LYS A 76 9.33 -13.09 8.77
N GLY A 77 10.65 -13.03 8.95
CA GLY A 77 11.54 -13.94 9.66
C GLY A 77 12.97 -13.40 9.75
N GLN A 78 13.73 -13.93 10.71
CA GLN A 78 15.16 -14.18 10.58
C GLN A 78 15.40 -15.58 11.15
N ILE A 79 15.91 -16.47 10.29
CA ILE A 79 16.44 -17.77 10.68
C ILE A 79 17.93 -17.53 10.94
N SER A 80 18.31 -17.42 12.20
CA SER A 80 19.64 -17.86 12.64
C SER A 80 19.57 -18.20 14.13
N GLN A 81 19.89 -19.47 14.40
CA GLN A 81 19.99 -20.15 15.70
C GLN A 81 18.68 -20.40 16.50
N PRO A 82 18.45 -21.66 16.94
CA PRO A 82 17.46 -21.92 17.98
C PRO A 82 17.90 -21.18 19.26
N PRO A 83 17.04 -20.38 19.90
CA PRO A 83 17.37 -19.75 21.16
C PRO A 83 17.62 -20.85 22.21
N PRO A 84 18.68 -20.74 23.03
CA PRO A 84 18.88 -21.63 24.16
C PRO A 84 17.64 -21.60 25.07
N PRO A 85 17.32 -22.73 25.74
CA PRO A 85 16.16 -22.82 26.62
C PRO A 85 16.15 -21.64 27.60
N ALA A 86 15.02 -20.92 27.62
CA ALA A 86 14.85 -19.71 28.40
C ALA A 86 15.22 -20.00 29.86
N ALA A 87 16.35 -19.42 30.29
CA ALA A 87 16.72 -19.37 31.69
C ALA A 87 15.58 -18.72 32.49
N PRO A 88 15.35 -19.15 33.75
CA PRO A 88 14.25 -18.67 34.58
C PRO A 88 14.28 -17.14 34.68
N ARG A 89 13.26 -16.47 34.12
CA ARG A 89 13.08 -15.00 34.10
C ARG A 89 12.65 -14.43 35.46
N GLY A 90 13.18 -14.94 36.56
CA GLY A 90 12.73 -14.60 37.91
C GLY A 90 13.29 -13.28 38.45
N SER A 91 14.51 -12.90 38.07
CA SER A 91 15.23 -11.79 38.72
C SER A 91 15.37 -10.51 37.88
N ASN A 92 15.26 -10.61 36.55
CA ASN A 92 15.53 -9.45 35.67
C ASN A 92 14.31 -8.54 35.47
N ALA A 93 13.09 -9.05 35.69
CA ALA A 93 11.88 -8.26 35.52
C ALA A 93 11.76 -7.16 36.59
N GLU A 94 12.16 -7.45 37.83
CA GLU A 94 12.09 -6.50 38.94
C GLU A 94 13.11 -5.37 38.78
N ALA A 95 14.35 -5.69 38.37
CA ALA A 95 15.37 -4.69 38.07
C ALA A 95 14.98 -3.79 36.88
N ALA A 96 14.36 -4.37 35.84
CA ALA A 96 13.84 -3.60 34.70
C ALA A 96 12.68 -2.69 35.11
N ALA A 97 11.78 -3.15 35.99
CA ALA A 97 10.69 -2.34 36.54
C ALA A 97 11.22 -1.17 37.37
N GLN A 98 12.21 -1.39 38.24
CA GLN A 98 12.86 -0.32 38.99
C GLN A 98 13.57 0.68 38.09
N ALA A 99 14.23 0.21 37.02
CA ALA A 99 14.85 1.09 36.05
C ALA A 99 13.81 1.96 35.33
N LEU A 100 12.65 1.40 34.98
CA LEU A 100 11.55 2.11 34.32
C LEU A 100 10.95 3.20 35.23
N ILE A 101 10.72 2.90 36.51
CA ILE A 101 10.19 3.86 37.50
C ILE A 101 11.10 5.10 37.62
N ASN A 102 12.41 4.91 37.51
CA ASN A 102 13.39 6.00 37.60
C ASN A 102 13.61 6.76 36.28
N THR A 103 12.89 6.45 35.21
CA THR A 103 13.02 7.18 33.94
C THR A 103 12.27 8.51 33.95
N LYS A 104 12.80 9.49 33.20
CA LYS A 104 12.15 10.80 33.02
C LYS A 104 10.77 10.69 32.39
N GLY A 105 10.60 9.76 31.44
CA GLY A 105 9.31 9.54 30.78
C GLY A 105 8.23 9.03 31.74
N MET A 106 8.59 8.18 32.71
CA MET A 106 7.63 7.71 33.72
C MET A 106 7.23 8.85 34.67
N GLN A 107 8.19 9.66 35.12
CA GLN A 107 7.91 10.85 35.94
C GLN A 107 7.01 11.84 35.21
N LYS A 108 7.28 12.13 33.93
CA LYS A 108 6.46 13.02 33.10
C LYS A 108 5.06 12.46 32.85
N ALA A 109 4.93 11.14 32.71
CA ALA A 109 3.62 10.49 32.57
C ALA A 109 2.80 10.59 33.87
N GLU A 110 3.43 10.41 35.02
CA GLU A 110 2.78 10.59 36.33
C GLU A 110 2.38 12.05 36.57
N GLU A 111 3.25 13.01 36.27
CA GLU A 111 2.96 14.45 36.34
C GLU A 111 1.79 14.85 35.43
N ALA A 112 1.66 14.20 34.27
CA ALA A 112 0.54 14.38 33.35
C ALA A 112 -0.73 13.60 33.76
N GLY A 113 -0.70 12.86 34.87
CA GLY A 113 -1.85 12.10 35.38
C GLY A 113 -2.23 10.89 34.53
N LEU A 114 -1.27 10.27 33.83
CA LEU A 114 -1.52 9.07 33.03
C LEU A 114 -1.64 7.82 33.91
N SER A 115 -2.82 7.21 33.88
CA SER A 115 -3.05 5.88 34.46
C SER A 115 -2.80 4.80 33.40
N LEU A 116 -1.65 4.12 33.51
CA LEU A 116 -1.28 3.01 32.62
C LEU A 116 -1.81 1.67 33.17
N THR A 117 -2.36 0.82 32.30
CA THR A 117 -2.77 -0.55 32.67
C THR A 117 -1.57 -1.48 32.82
N ASP A 118 -1.73 -2.56 33.59
CA ASP A 118 -0.68 -3.57 33.81
C ASP A 118 -0.13 -4.15 32.49
N GLU A 119 -0.99 -4.29 31.48
CA GLU A 119 -0.59 -4.76 30.15
C GLU A 119 0.35 -3.76 29.45
N ALA A 120 0.08 -2.46 29.56
CA ALA A 120 0.96 -1.43 29.02
C ALA A 120 2.30 -1.40 29.74
N VAL A 121 2.31 -1.58 31.06
CA VAL A 121 3.55 -1.69 31.86
C VAL A 121 4.34 -2.93 31.46
N GLN A 122 3.69 -4.08 31.30
CA GLN A 122 4.35 -5.30 30.82
C GLN A 122 4.94 -5.12 29.42
N ALA A 123 4.23 -4.45 28.50
CA ALA A 123 4.74 -4.13 27.18
C ALA A 123 5.98 -3.21 27.27
N LEU A 124 5.98 -2.20 28.13
CA LEU A 124 7.13 -1.31 28.35
C LEU A 124 8.36 -2.06 28.88
N LEU A 125 8.17 -3.11 29.69
CA LEU A 125 9.29 -3.95 30.16
C LEU A 125 9.93 -4.79 29.05
N THR A 126 9.29 -4.94 27.89
CA THR A 126 9.87 -5.65 26.73
C THR A 126 10.85 -4.79 25.92
N VAL A 127 10.82 -3.47 26.10
CA VAL A 127 11.70 -2.52 25.41
C VAL A 127 12.74 -1.93 26.37
N PRO A 128 13.92 -1.49 25.88
CA PRO A 128 14.91 -0.81 26.73
C PRO A 128 14.31 0.43 27.43
N ALA A 129 14.73 0.68 28.68
CA ALA A 129 14.21 1.79 29.49
C ALA A 129 14.39 3.17 28.82
N SER A 130 15.45 3.36 28.03
CA SER A 130 15.64 4.56 27.21
C SER A 130 14.51 4.76 26.20
N HIS A 131 14.12 3.71 25.48
CA HIS A 131 13.06 3.77 24.46
C HIS A 131 11.68 3.89 25.10
N ALA A 132 11.46 3.19 26.22
CA ALA A 132 10.25 3.34 27.02
C ALA A 132 10.03 4.80 27.47
N SER A 133 11.11 5.48 27.90
CA SER A 133 11.06 6.90 28.27
C SER A 133 10.60 7.78 27.09
N GLU A 134 11.15 7.59 25.88
CA GLU A 134 10.74 8.36 24.69
C GLU A 134 9.26 8.13 24.33
N ILE A 135 8.78 6.88 24.41
CA ILE A 135 7.37 6.55 24.18
C ILE A 135 6.47 7.27 25.19
N LEU A 136 6.81 7.19 26.48
CA LEU A 136 6.02 7.80 27.55
C LEU A 136 6.01 9.33 27.46
N GLU A 137 7.12 9.97 27.10
CA GLU A 137 7.17 11.42 26.87
C GLU A 137 6.26 11.84 25.72
N ALA A 138 6.24 11.09 24.61
CA ALA A 138 5.38 11.36 23.47
C ALA A 138 3.89 11.13 23.78
N VAL A 139 3.58 10.14 24.62
CA VAL A 139 2.21 9.89 25.11
C VAL A 139 1.79 10.98 26.07
N ALA A 140 2.65 11.40 26.99
CA ALA A 140 2.37 12.50 27.92
C ALA A 140 2.09 13.82 27.20
N GLU A 141 2.72 14.09 26.06
CA GLU A 141 2.42 15.28 25.25
C GLU A 141 1.07 15.21 24.54
N LYS A 142 0.58 14.01 24.20
CA LYS A 142 -0.62 13.80 23.39
C LYS A 142 -1.80 13.19 24.17
N HIS A 143 -1.66 12.96 25.47
CA HIS A 143 -2.64 12.19 26.25
C HIS A 143 -4.04 12.80 26.24
N THR A 144 -4.15 14.13 26.08
CA THR A 144 -5.44 14.83 25.97
C THR A 144 -6.16 14.56 24.64
N GLU A 145 -5.42 14.21 23.59
CA GLU A 145 -5.96 13.86 22.27
C GLU A 145 -6.24 12.35 22.15
N LEU A 146 -5.54 11.53 22.96
CA LEU A 146 -5.63 10.08 22.94
C LEU A 146 -6.85 9.60 23.75
N ARG A 147 -7.70 8.80 23.10
CA ARG A 147 -8.87 8.19 23.76
C ARG A 147 -8.48 7.17 24.84
N ASP A 148 -7.41 6.42 24.61
CA ASP A 148 -6.87 5.42 25.54
C ASP A 148 -5.33 5.38 25.41
N PRO A 149 -4.60 6.00 26.35
CA PRO A 149 -3.15 6.06 26.29
C PRO A 149 -2.49 4.69 26.51
N SER A 150 -3.09 3.81 27.32
CA SER A 150 -2.54 2.48 27.61
C SER A 150 -2.51 1.61 26.35
N ASN A 151 -3.64 1.56 25.63
CA ASN A 151 -3.73 0.82 24.38
C ASN A 151 -2.81 1.41 23.29
N TYR A 152 -2.62 2.73 23.28
CA TYR A 152 -1.67 3.37 22.36
C TYR A 152 -0.23 2.89 22.59
N VAL A 153 0.21 2.76 23.85
CA VAL A 153 1.55 2.25 24.19
C VAL A 153 1.71 0.81 23.71
N VAL A 154 0.78 -0.09 24.05
CA VAL A 154 0.81 -1.50 23.64
C VAL A 154 0.87 -1.64 22.13
N ALA A 155 0.02 -0.91 21.41
CA ALA A 155 -0.02 -0.93 19.94
C ALA A 155 1.27 -0.36 19.32
N THR A 156 1.89 0.64 19.94
CA THR A 156 3.13 1.25 19.45
C THR A 156 4.30 0.29 19.57
N ILE A 157 4.43 -0.38 20.72
CA ILE A 157 5.49 -1.38 20.95
C ILE A 157 5.29 -2.60 20.04
N SER A 158 4.05 -3.09 19.93
CA SER A 158 3.71 -4.25 19.09
C SER A 158 4.00 -4.03 17.60
N ARG A 159 3.96 -2.77 17.13
CA ARG A 159 4.29 -2.41 15.74
C ARG A 159 5.80 -2.33 15.47
N GLY A 160 6.64 -2.50 16.50
CA GLY A 160 8.09 -2.34 16.40
C GLY A 160 8.49 -0.87 16.48
N TYR A 161 8.39 -0.29 17.67
CA TYR A 161 8.84 1.08 17.91
C TYR A 161 10.30 1.28 17.48
N VAL A 162 10.56 2.35 16.72
CA VAL A 162 11.91 2.73 16.27
C VAL A 162 12.32 4.02 17.01
N PRO A 163 13.40 4.01 17.79
CA PRO A 163 13.85 5.17 18.58
C PRO A 163 14.19 6.35 17.68
N ARG A 164 13.92 7.57 18.17
CA ARG A 164 14.18 8.78 17.40
C ARG A 164 15.68 9.05 17.23
N SER A 165 16.47 8.59 18.21
CA SER A 165 17.93 8.72 18.24
C SER A 165 18.63 7.86 17.18
N GLU A 166 18.10 6.67 16.86
CA GLU A 166 18.68 5.78 15.85
C GLU A 166 18.28 6.15 14.42
N ALA A 167 17.15 6.85 14.25
CA ALA A 167 16.60 7.17 12.93
C ALA A 167 17.40 8.23 12.15
N GLY A 168 18.51 8.77 12.67
CA GLY A 168 19.59 9.50 11.97
C GLY A 168 19.20 10.76 11.17
N GLY A 169 17.92 11.03 11.00
CA GLY A 169 17.36 12.16 10.27
C GLY A 169 16.75 13.10 11.28
N SER A 170 17.26 14.33 11.30
CA SER A 170 16.59 15.48 11.91
C SER A 170 15.17 15.60 11.35
N PHE A 171 14.22 14.87 11.94
CA PHE A 171 12.80 14.96 11.63
C PHE A 171 12.35 16.34 12.07
N GLY A 172 12.33 17.26 11.11
CA GLY A 172 11.88 18.63 11.27
C GLY A 172 10.56 18.66 12.03
N LYS A 173 10.54 19.52 13.04
CA LYS A 173 9.39 19.97 13.82
C LYS A 173 8.25 20.36 12.87
N GLY A 174 7.37 19.43 12.48
CA GLY A 174 6.28 19.71 11.55
C GLY A 174 5.53 18.53 10.91
N GLY A 175 6.01 17.29 11.02
CA GLY A 175 5.31 16.13 10.43
C GLY A 175 4.40 15.41 11.41
N GLY A 176 3.12 15.81 11.46
CA GLY A 176 2.10 15.14 12.28
C GLY A 176 2.01 13.64 11.96
N PHE A 177 2.05 12.81 13.01
CA PHE A 177 1.60 11.41 12.96
C PHE A 177 0.08 11.37 12.79
N GLY A 178 -0.41 11.80 11.63
CA GLY A 178 -1.78 11.65 11.19
C GLY A 178 -1.98 10.24 10.64
N GLY A 179 -2.14 9.28 11.56
CA GLY A 179 -2.59 7.92 11.24
C GLY A 179 -4.05 7.92 10.78
N GLY A 180 -4.28 8.28 9.52
CA GLY A 180 -5.59 8.21 8.85
C GLY A 180 -5.73 6.91 8.06
N GLY A 181 -5.83 5.77 8.74
CA GLY A 181 -6.26 4.50 8.16
C GLY A 181 -7.79 4.47 7.99
N GLY A 182 -8.30 5.27 7.06
CA GLY A 182 -9.72 5.33 6.70
C GLY A 182 -9.97 4.61 5.38
N TYR A 183 -10.53 3.39 5.47
CA TYR A 183 -11.04 2.63 4.32
C TYR A 183 -12.34 3.28 3.84
N GLY A 184 -12.23 4.33 3.03
CA GLY A 184 -13.35 4.95 2.32
C GLY A 184 -13.68 4.17 1.06
N GLY A 185 -14.60 3.21 1.15
CA GLY A 185 -15.24 2.58 0.00
C GLY A 185 -16.12 3.60 -0.73
N GLY A 186 -15.61 4.12 -1.85
CA GLY A 186 -16.37 4.95 -2.78
C GLY A 186 -17.18 4.08 -3.73
N TYR A 187 -18.47 3.90 -3.43
CA TYR A 187 -19.47 3.43 -4.37
C TYR A 187 -19.80 4.59 -5.34
N GLY A 188 -19.03 4.70 -6.42
CA GLY A 188 -19.33 5.59 -7.53
C GLY A 188 -20.33 4.94 -8.47
N GLY A 189 -21.62 5.23 -8.27
CA GLY A 189 -22.72 4.75 -9.09
C GLY A 189 -22.55 5.16 -10.56
N GLY A 190 -22.59 4.14 -11.43
CA GLY A 190 -22.76 4.31 -12.86
C GLY A 190 -24.13 4.92 -13.17
N LYS A 191 -24.13 6.07 -13.85
CA LYS A 191 -25.29 6.58 -14.56
C LYS A 191 -25.18 6.13 -16.02
N SER A 192 -26.19 5.37 -16.44
CA SER A 192 -26.85 5.39 -17.77
C SER A 192 -26.02 6.00 -18.91
N GLY A 193 -25.62 5.25 -19.93
CA GLY A 193 -26.54 4.52 -20.80
C GLY A 193 -27.13 5.47 -21.84
N SER A 194 -26.33 5.86 -22.85
CA SER A 194 -26.81 6.53 -24.05
C SER A 194 -26.33 5.77 -25.29
N SER A 195 -27.17 4.79 -25.66
CA SER A 195 -27.63 4.51 -27.02
C SER A 195 -26.73 4.97 -28.18
N LEU A 196 -25.99 4.00 -28.72
CA LEU A 196 -25.60 3.92 -30.13
C LEU A 196 -26.87 3.73 -30.97
N TYR A 197 -27.37 4.79 -31.59
CA TYR A 197 -28.08 4.73 -32.89
C TYR A 197 -28.17 6.16 -33.45
N GLU A 198 -28.25 6.26 -34.77
CA GLU A 198 -28.56 7.46 -35.55
C GLU A 198 -27.40 8.37 -35.99
N SER A 199 -26.48 7.79 -36.74
CA SER A 199 -25.89 8.46 -37.90
C SER A 199 -26.82 8.26 -39.10
N ILE A 200 -27.51 9.31 -39.57
CA ILE A 200 -28.01 9.51 -40.95
C ILE A 200 -28.79 10.86 -41.02
N TYR A 201 -28.45 11.69 -42.02
CA TYR A 201 -28.88 13.08 -42.32
C TYR A 201 -28.23 14.17 -41.44
N GLY A 202 -27.42 15.14 -41.93
CA GLY A 202 -27.28 15.70 -43.27
C GLY A 202 -28.15 16.96 -43.43
N ARG A 203 -27.51 18.11 -43.72
CA ARG A 203 -28.04 19.51 -43.89
C ARG A 203 -28.11 20.28 -42.57
N GLY A 204 -27.45 21.41 -42.34
CA GLY A 204 -26.97 22.46 -43.24
C GLY A 204 -28.04 23.54 -43.40
N ARG A 205 -27.94 24.66 -42.66
CA ARG A 205 -28.18 26.07 -43.11
C ARG A 205 -28.28 27.07 -41.92
N PRO A 206 -28.12 28.38 -42.20
CA PRO A 206 -27.38 29.32 -41.35
C PRO A 206 -28.26 30.41 -40.70
N GLY A 207 -27.62 31.22 -39.84
CA GLY A 207 -27.76 32.67 -39.74
C GLY A 207 -29.18 33.24 -39.54
N PHE A 208 -29.45 33.73 -38.33
CA PHE A 208 -30.50 34.72 -38.11
C PHE A 208 -30.04 35.76 -37.09
N ASP A 209 -29.62 36.91 -37.60
CA ASP A 209 -29.55 38.17 -36.88
C ASP A 209 -30.96 38.62 -36.48
N GLY A 210 -31.14 39.12 -35.26
CA GLY A 210 -32.41 39.76 -34.91
C GLY A 210 -32.55 40.12 -33.43
N PRO A 211 -32.67 41.42 -33.07
CA PRO A 211 -32.58 41.93 -31.70
C PRO A 211 -33.97 42.01 -31.04
N TYR A 212 -34.04 42.12 -29.71
CA TYR A 212 -34.92 43.01 -28.94
C TYR A 212 -34.75 42.75 -27.44
N GLY A 213 -34.96 43.80 -26.66
CA GLY A 213 -34.59 43.89 -25.25
C GLY A 213 -35.57 43.23 -24.29
N GLY A 214 -35.26 43.34 -23.00
CA GLY A 214 -36.13 42.87 -21.93
C GLY A 214 -35.46 43.03 -20.57
N GLY A 215 -35.76 44.13 -19.89
CA GLY A 215 -35.15 44.49 -18.62
C GLY A 215 -35.60 43.64 -17.42
N GLY A 216 -34.84 43.76 -16.34
CA GLY A 216 -35.18 43.21 -15.04
C GLY A 216 -34.42 43.94 -13.92
N LYS A 217 -35.17 44.78 -13.20
CA LYS A 217 -34.85 45.41 -11.90
C LYS A 217 -34.36 44.32 -10.92
N GLY A 218 -33.36 44.47 -10.05
CA GLY A 218 -32.99 45.60 -9.21
C GLY A 218 -33.36 45.26 -7.76
N TYR A 219 -32.39 45.01 -6.89
CA TYR A 219 -32.48 45.25 -5.43
C TYR A 219 -31.06 45.47 -4.88
N GLY A 220 -30.87 46.66 -4.33
CA GLY A 220 -29.67 47.02 -3.58
C GLY A 220 -29.77 46.58 -2.12
N TYR A 221 -28.60 46.43 -1.50
CA TYR A 221 -28.42 46.68 -0.08
C TYR A 221 -27.13 47.49 0.10
N SER A 222 -27.26 48.54 0.87
CA SER A 222 -26.27 49.58 1.12
C SER A 222 -25.58 49.34 2.46
N ALA A 223 -24.23 49.45 2.44
CA ALA A 223 -23.33 49.98 3.48
C ALA A 223 -23.16 49.19 4.81
N PRO A 224 -22.14 49.49 5.66
CA PRO A 224 -21.07 50.51 5.54
C PRO A 224 -19.62 50.06 5.90
N ILE A 225 -18.65 50.86 5.42
CA ILE A 225 -17.51 51.48 6.15
C ILE A 225 -16.58 50.58 6.99
N GLY A 226 -15.30 50.54 6.61
CA GLY A 226 -14.18 50.19 7.50
C GLY A 226 -12.84 50.20 6.75
N GLY A 227 -11.89 51.02 7.20
CA GLY A 227 -10.63 51.39 6.50
C GLY A 227 -9.73 50.19 6.15
N GLY A 228 -8.83 50.27 5.17
CA GLY A 228 -7.92 51.38 4.90
C GLY A 228 -6.51 50.96 5.33
N SER A 229 -5.72 50.43 4.38
CA SER A 229 -4.25 50.37 4.42
C SER A 229 -3.70 49.99 3.04
N SER A 230 -3.56 51.01 2.20
CA SER A 230 -2.49 51.17 1.22
C SER A 230 -1.15 51.38 1.97
N TYR A 231 0.06 51.15 1.47
CA TYR A 231 0.69 51.32 0.17
C TYR A 231 1.96 50.43 0.14
N GLY A 232 2.55 50.16 -1.02
CA GLY A 232 3.97 49.75 -1.04
C GLY A 232 4.47 48.91 -2.20
N LYS A 233 4.09 49.24 -3.44
CA LYS A 233 4.73 48.71 -4.66
C LYS A 233 6.05 49.45 -4.85
N GLY A 234 7.17 48.82 -4.48
CA GLY A 234 8.51 49.37 -4.62
C GLY A 234 9.30 48.67 -5.72
N CYS A 235 9.24 49.22 -6.93
CA CYS A 235 10.24 49.03 -7.98
C CYS A 235 11.27 50.16 -7.87
N GLY A 236 12.56 49.84 -7.88
CA GLY A 236 13.61 50.86 -7.86
C GLY A 236 15.00 50.22 -7.76
N GLY A 237 15.67 50.12 -8.91
CA GLY A 237 17.09 49.78 -8.99
C GLY A 237 17.94 51.04 -9.05
N TYR A 238 19.04 51.05 -8.31
CA TYR A 238 20.23 51.91 -8.41
C TYR A 238 21.30 51.11 -7.63
N GLY A 239 22.52 50.80 -8.08
CA GLY A 239 23.53 51.61 -8.75
C GLY A 239 24.68 51.90 -7.76
N GLY A 240 25.88 51.33 -7.99
CA GLY A 240 27.15 51.58 -7.26
C GLY A 240 27.91 50.27 -7.00
N GLY A 241 29.05 49.94 -7.63
CA GLY A 241 30.32 50.69 -7.67
C GLY A 241 30.88 50.69 -6.23
N TYR A 242 32.00 50.09 -5.85
CA TYR A 242 33.39 50.12 -6.35
C TYR A 242 34.18 49.01 -5.63
N GLY A 243 35.23 48.47 -6.24
CA GLY A 243 36.10 47.49 -5.59
C GLY A 243 37.18 46.93 -6.51
N ALA A 244 38.09 47.79 -6.96
CA ALA A 244 39.28 47.41 -7.69
C ALA A 244 40.29 46.68 -6.78
N GLY A 245 40.77 45.52 -7.22
CA GLY A 245 41.92 44.81 -6.65
C GLY A 245 42.73 44.17 -7.79
N PRO A 246 44.08 44.24 -7.78
CA PRO A 246 44.90 44.00 -8.96
C PRO A 246 45.21 42.52 -9.24
N SER A 247 44.94 42.15 -10.51
CA SER A 247 45.68 41.25 -11.42
C SER A 247 46.97 40.60 -10.90
N TYR A 248 47.11 39.27 -11.02
CA TYR A 248 48.29 38.58 -11.58
C TYR A 248 47.94 37.18 -12.14
N GLY A 249 48.35 36.93 -13.41
CA GLY A 249 48.63 35.60 -14.01
C GLY A 249 47.44 34.66 -14.21
N GLY A 250 46.98 34.36 -15.42
CA GLY A 250 47.78 33.88 -16.54
C GLY A 250 47.52 32.39 -16.76
N SER A 251 46.62 32.05 -17.68
CA SER A 251 46.80 30.94 -18.62
C SER A 251 45.55 30.76 -19.47
N SER A 252 45.76 31.05 -20.73
CA SER A 252 44.90 30.72 -21.86
C SER A 252 44.69 29.21 -21.94
N TYR A 253 43.43 28.78 -21.89
CA TYR A 253 42.97 27.63 -22.66
C TYR A 253 41.65 27.99 -23.33
N SER A 254 41.78 28.32 -24.61
CA SER A 254 40.69 28.31 -25.58
C SER A 254 40.09 26.90 -25.58
N SER A 255 38.80 26.72 -25.28
CA SER A 255 38.12 25.47 -25.64
C SER A 255 36.63 25.43 -25.33
N TRP A 256 35.86 25.35 -26.41
CA TRP A 256 34.55 24.71 -26.55
C TRP A 256 33.33 25.41 -25.92
N GLY A 257 33.04 26.59 -26.45
CA GLY A 257 31.65 26.98 -26.72
C GLY A 257 31.10 26.12 -27.84
N GLY A 258 30.57 24.94 -27.50
CA GLY A 258 29.87 24.02 -28.41
C GLY A 258 28.40 23.96 -28.03
N LYS A 259 27.60 24.81 -28.67
CA LYS A 259 26.15 24.93 -28.47
C LYS A 259 25.43 23.98 -29.44
N ASP A 260 25.72 22.69 -29.33
CA ASP A 260 25.03 21.60 -30.03
C ASP A 260 25.11 20.35 -29.15
N GLY A 261 24.25 20.29 -28.13
CA GLY A 261 24.12 19.15 -27.23
C GLY A 261 23.43 17.98 -27.94
N GLY A 262 24.08 17.41 -28.96
CA GLY A 262 23.73 16.12 -29.51
C GLY A 262 23.71 15.11 -28.36
N LYS A 263 22.59 14.40 -28.19
CA LYS A 263 22.49 13.19 -27.38
C LYS A 263 23.44 12.15 -27.99
N GLY A 264 24.73 12.29 -27.73
CA GLY A 264 25.71 11.25 -27.94
C GLY A 264 25.33 10.12 -27.02
N SER A 265 24.61 9.14 -27.56
CA SER A 265 24.34 7.86 -26.91
C SER A 265 25.68 7.36 -26.38
N ARG A 266 25.83 7.28 -25.06
CA ARG A 266 27.04 6.79 -24.38
C ARG A 266 27.16 5.27 -24.55
N GLY A 267 27.08 4.78 -25.79
CA GLY A 267 26.97 3.36 -26.15
C GLY A 267 28.27 2.57 -26.07
N GLY A 268 29.21 2.92 -25.19
CA GLY A 268 30.58 2.41 -25.28
C GLY A 268 31.11 1.57 -24.13
N LEU A 269 30.40 1.48 -23.00
CA LEU A 269 30.94 0.82 -21.78
C LEU A 269 30.05 -0.30 -21.23
N LEU A 270 28.97 -0.65 -21.93
CA LEU A 270 28.18 -1.82 -21.54
C LEU A 270 28.86 -3.07 -22.07
N PRO A 271 29.19 -4.04 -21.20
CA PRO A 271 29.80 -5.27 -21.64
C PRO A 271 28.79 -6.08 -22.47
N GLU A 272 29.28 -6.84 -23.47
CA GLU A 272 28.43 -7.55 -24.44
C GLU A 272 27.55 -8.62 -23.79
N ASP A 273 27.93 -9.10 -22.61
CA ASP A 273 27.29 -10.16 -21.84
C ASP A 273 26.19 -9.67 -20.87
N ILE A 274 25.79 -8.41 -20.95
CA ILE A 274 24.78 -7.84 -20.06
C ILE A 274 23.42 -8.53 -20.26
N THR A 275 22.88 -9.04 -19.15
CA THR A 275 21.62 -9.79 -19.12
C THR A 275 20.41 -8.90 -19.41
N THR A 276 19.31 -9.48 -19.90
CA THR A 276 18.06 -8.73 -20.16
C THR A 276 17.54 -8.01 -18.91
N LEU A 277 17.71 -8.62 -17.74
CA LEU A 277 17.34 -8.02 -16.46
C LEU A 277 18.16 -6.76 -16.16
N GLU A 278 19.49 -6.83 -16.34
CA GLU A 278 20.39 -5.70 -16.10
C GLU A 278 20.15 -4.55 -17.07
N LYS A 279 19.91 -4.86 -18.36
CA LYS A 279 19.50 -3.85 -19.35
C LYS A 279 18.25 -3.10 -18.88
N SER A 280 17.23 -3.83 -18.44
CA SER A 280 15.99 -3.22 -17.94
C SER A 280 16.19 -2.37 -16.69
N VAL A 281 17.09 -2.75 -15.79
CA VAL A 281 17.41 -1.96 -14.59
C VAL A 281 18.16 -0.68 -14.95
N LEU A 282 19.12 -0.75 -15.88
CA LEU A 282 19.82 0.43 -16.38
C LEU A 282 18.88 1.41 -17.09
N ASP A 283 17.98 0.89 -17.94
CA ASP A 283 16.99 1.71 -18.64
C ASP A 283 16.05 2.44 -17.67
N LEU A 284 15.70 1.81 -16.54
CA LEU A 284 14.87 2.44 -15.50
C LEU A 284 15.63 3.49 -14.69
N ASN A 285 16.91 3.25 -14.38
CA ASN A 285 17.75 4.23 -13.71
C ASN A 285 17.99 5.46 -14.59
N GLU A 286 18.18 5.29 -15.91
CA GLU A 286 18.35 6.40 -16.85
C GLU A 286 17.10 7.28 -16.99
N GLN A 287 15.90 6.71 -16.82
CA GLN A 287 14.64 7.45 -16.91
C GLN A 287 14.37 8.38 -15.72
N ASP A 288 15.11 8.25 -14.61
CA ASP A 288 14.97 9.06 -13.39
C ASP A 288 13.51 9.23 -12.90
N LEU A 289 12.75 8.13 -12.88
CA LEU A 289 11.32 8.18 -12.54
C LEU A 289 11.05 8.46 -11.05
N TRP A 290 12.07 8.39 -10.19
CA TRP A 290 11.93 8.44 -8.73
C TRP A 290 12.82 9.49 -8.06
N ALA A 291 12.99 10.65 -8.70
CA ALA A 291 13.65 11.83 -8.14
C ALA A 291 15.08 11.55 -7.64
N GLY A 292 15.89 10.91 -8.48
CA GLY A 292 17.29 10.56 -8.23
C GLY A 292 17.48 9.25 -7.47
N GLN A 293 16.41 8.50 -7.16
CA GLN A 293 16.56 7.16 -6.60
C GLN A 293 16.86 6.14 -7.69
N GLU A 294 17.99 5.46 -7.54
CA GLU A 294 18.41 4.37 -8.41
C GLU A 294 18.20 3.01 -7.73
N ILE A 295 18.00 1.97 -8.56
CA ILE A 295 18.02 0.58 -8.12
C ILE A 295 19.46 0.23 -7.75
N SER A 296 19.69 -0.07 -6.47
CA SER A 296 21.02 -0.38 -5.97
C SER A 296 21.53 -1.75 -6.46
N PRO A 297 22.86 -1.97 -6.50
CA PRO A 297 23.43 -3.28 -6.86
C PRO A 297 22.94 -4.43 -5.96
N ALA A 298 22.70 -4.18 -4.67
CA ALA A 298 22.17 -5.17 -3.75
C ALA A 298 20.74 -5.61 -4.14
N THR A 299 19.90 -4.66 -4.56
CA THR A 299 18.55 -4.93 -5.04
C THR A 299 18.56 -5.67 -6.37
N LEU A 300 19.50 -5.35 -7.27
CA LEU A 300 19.72 -6.10 -8.51
C LEU A 300 20.09 -7.56 -8.25
N LEU A 301 20.97 -7.82 -7.28
CA LEU A 301 21.30 -9.19 -6.87
C LEU A 301 20.08 -9.92 -6.29
N ALA A 302 19.24 -9.22 -5.52
CA ALA A 302 17.99 -9.80 -5.01
C ALA A 302 17.00 -10.13 -6.14
N LEU A 303 16.92 -9.30 -7.18
CA LEU A 303 16.08 -9.59 -8.37
C LEU A 303 16.55 -10.85 -9.11
N ARG A 304 17.84 -11.20 -9.05
CA ARG A 304 18.35 -12.46 -9.62
C ARG A 304 17.95 -13.70 -8.81
N CYS A 305 17.42 -13.54 -7.60
CA CYS A 305 16.95 -14.65 -6.77
C CYS A 305 15.52 -15.10 -7.11
N ILE A 306 14.80 -14.37 -7.96
CA ILE A 306 13.46 -14.75 -8.46
C ILE A 306 13.55 -15.13 -9.95
N GLY A 307 12.47 -15.73 -10.48
CA GLY A 307 12.39 -16.05 -11.91
C GLY A 307 12.56 -14.79 -12.77
N LEU A 308 13.23 -14.93 -13.92
CA LEU A 308 13.47 -13.80 -14.83
C LEU A 308 12.17 -13.10 -15.23
N ASP A 309 11.12 -13.86 -15.51
CA ASP A 309 9.80 -13.32 -15.88
C ASP A 309 9.18 -12.49 -14.75
N ASP A 310 9.22 -12.99 -13.51
CA ASP A 310 8.69 -12.27 -12.33
C ASP A 310 9.49 -10.98 -12.06
N ALA A 311 10.81 -11.03 -12.25
CA ALA A 311 11.68 -9.87 -12.09
C ALA A 311 11.33 -8.78 -13.12
N LEU A 312 11.18 -9.16 -14.40
CA LEU A 312 10.82 -8.23 -15.46
C LEU A 312 9.40 -7.67 -15.29
N GLU A 313 8.43 -8.50 -14.86
CA GLU A 313 7.08 -8.05 -14.56
C GLU A 313 7.07 -7.06 -13.37
N LEU A 314 7.84 -7.34 -12.32
CA LEU A 314 8.00 -6.42 -11.18
C LEU A 314 8.57 -5.07 -11.62
N LEU A 315 9.60 -5.08 -12.49
CA LEU A 315 10.19 -3.86 -13.04
C LEU A 315 9.21 -3.08 -13.94
N GLN A 316 8.40 -3.77 -14.76
CA GLN A 316 7.36 -3.13 -15.58
C GLN A 316 6.26 -2.50 -14.72
N ASN A 317 5.84 -3.18 -13.65
CA ASN A 317 4.88 -2.65 -12.68
C ASN A 317 5.43 -1.42 -11.95
N LEU A 318 6.72 -1.43 -11.62
CA LEU A 318 7.43 -0.28 -11.07
C LEU A 318 7.45 0.89 -12.05
N GLN A 319 7.82 0.67 -13.31
CA GLN A 319 7.81 1.70 -14.34
C GLN A 319 6.44 2.35 -14.48
N SER A 320 5.37 1.53 -14.53
CA SER A 320 3.99 1.99 -14.64
C SER A 320 3.58 2.88 -13.44
N LYS A 321 4.05 2.53 -12.23
CA LYS A 321 3.84 3.35 -11.03
C LYS A 321 4.64 4.64 -11.06
N GLY A 322 5.89 4.59 -11.52
CA GLY A 322 6.76 5.77 -11.66
C GLY A 322 6.22 6.81 -12.65
N MET A 323 5.59 6.37 -13.75
CA MET A 323 5.00 7.26 -14.75
C MET A 323 3.66 7.88 -14.35
N SER A 324 2.97 7.32 -13.34
CA SER A 324 1.65 7.81 -12.92
C SER A 324 1.76 9.11 -12.15
N LYS A 325 1.58 10.24 -12.86
CA LYS A 325 1.48 11.59 -12.29
C LYS A 325 0.32 11.65 -11.29
N GLY A 326 0.63 11.61 -10.00
CA GLY A 326 -0.34 11.69 -8.90
C GLY A 326 -0.49 10.42 -8.08
N SER A 327 0.17 9.31 -8.45
CA SER A 327 0.30 8.19 -7.53
C SER A 327 1.20 8.62 -6.35
N LYS A 328 0.85 8.17 -5.13
CA LYS A 328 1.67 8.42 -3.93
C LYS A 328 3.04 7.80 -4.20
N GLY A 329 4.04 8.64 -4.51
CA GLY A 329 5.36 8.22 -4.98
C GLY A 329 5.98 7.17 -4.07
N ILE A 330 6.70 6.22 -4.65
CA ILE A 330 7.43 5.21 -3.90
C ILE A 330 8.55 5.93 -3.14
N GLY A 331 8.40 6.05 -1.81
CA GLY A 331 9.33 6.83 -1.00
C GLY A 331 10.75 6.25 -0.90
N ASN A 332 10.88 4.92 -1.01
CA ASN A 332 12.16 4.23 -1.11
C ASN A 332 12.02 3.05 -2.08
N LEU A 333 12.61 3.21 -3.27
CA LEU A 333 12.54 2.25 -4.37
C LEU A 333 13.10 0.88 -3.99
N ASN A 334 14.27 0.86 -3.35
CA ASN A 334 14.96 -0.38 -2.99
C ASN A 334 14.17 -1.20 -1.96
N ASN A 335 13.63 -0.55 -0.93
CA ASN A 335 12.80 -1.23 0.07
C ASN A 335 11.50 -1.80 -0.54
N TYR A 336 10.90 -1.07 -1.48
CA TYR A 336 9.71 -1.54 -2.18
C TYR A 336 10.01 -2.80 -3.01
N ILE A 337 11.10 -2.80 -3.77
CA ILE A 337 11.52 -3.96 -4.58
C ILE A 337 11.81 -5.15 -3.68
N GLN A 338 12.57 -4.97 -2.60
CA GLN A 338 12.90 -6.05 -1.66
C GLN A 338 11.67 -6.66 -1.00
N ALA A 339 10.69 -5.82 -0.63
CA ALA A 339 9.40 -6.30 -0.10
C ALA A 339 8.62 -7.10 -1.16
N ALA A 340 8.61 -6.64 -2.42
CA ALA A 340 7.95 -7.36 -3.50
C ALA A 340 8.62 -8.71 -3.79
N ILE A 341 9.95 -8.76 -3.85
CA ILE A 341 10.73 -10.00 -3.98
C ILE A 341 10.40 -10.97 -2.84
N SER A 342 10.38 -10.47 -1.60
CA SER A 342 10.06 -11.29 -0.42
C SER A 342 8.65 -11.90 -0.50
N ASN A 343 7.68 -11.16 -1.04
CA ASN A 343 6.33 -11.68 -1.27
C ASN A 343 6.31 -12.75 -2.38
N ILE A 344 7.00 -12.52 -3.50
CA ILE A 344 7.10 -13.50 -4.60
C ILE A 344 7.76 -14.80 -4.11
N LEU A 345 8.84 -14.71 -3.34
CA LEU A 345 9.53 -15.88 -2.80
C LEU A 345 8.69 -16.64 -1.77
N ARG A 346 7.92 -15.93 -0.93
CA ARG A 346 7.10 -16.55 0.11
C ARG A 346 5.87 -17.24 -0.47
N ASP A 347 5.20 -16.56 -1.39
CA ASP A 347 3.86 -16.93 -1.84
C ASP A 347 3.91 -17.63 -3.22
N GLY A 348 5.11 -17.82 -3.78
CA GLY A 348 5.37 -18.38 -5.10
C GLY A 348 5.14 -17.37 -6.24
N PRO A 349 5.56 -17.68 -7.48
CA PRO A 349 5.13 -16.93 -8.66
C PRO A 349 3.59 -16.99 -8.73
N GLY A 350 2.91 -15.87 -8.48
CA GLY A 350 1.46 -15.82 -8.24
C GLY A 350 1.04 -15.53 -6.80
N GLY A 351 2.01 -15.17 -5.96
CA GLY A 351 1.87 -14.80 -4.57
C GLY A 351 0.96 -13.61 -4.30
N LYS A 352 -0.33 -13.89 -4.19
CA LYS A 352 -1.38 -12.92 -3.92
C LYS A 352 -1.17 -12.23 -2.57
N GLY A 353 -0.99 -10.91 -2.61
CA GLY A 353 -1.44 -10.07 -1.52
C GLY A 353 -2.90 -10.41 -1.20
N VAL A 354 -3.17 -10.69 0.08
CA VAL A 354 -4.45 -11.07 0.68
C VAL A 354 -5.59 -10.22 0.09
N GLY A 355 -6.34 -10.79 -0.88
CA GLY A 355 -7.43 -10.11 -1.60
C GLY A 355 -7.39 -10.21 -3.13
N GLY A 356 -6.33 -10.73 -3.74
CA GLY A 356 -6.23 -10.89 -5.19
C GLY A 356 -7.10 -12.05 -5.71
N LYS A 357 -8.17 -11.74 -6.44
CA LYS A 357 -8.82 -12.69 -7.38
C LYS A 357 -7.74 -13.27 -8.30
N ASN A 358 -7.86 -14.54 -8.70
CA ASN A 358 -7.00 -15.19 -9.71
C ASN A 358 -7.06 -14.41 -11.03
N HIS A 359 -6.35 -13.27 -11.14
CA HIS A 359 -6.40 -12.44 -12.35
C HIS A 359 -5.88 -13.26 -13.52
N THR A 360 -4.85 -14.08 -13.29
CA THR A 360 -4.33 -14.98 -14.31
C THR A 360 -5.36 -15.98 -14.81
N GLY A 361 -6.04 -16.71 -13.92
CA GLY A 361 -7.07 -17.69 -14.32
C GLY A 361 -8.24 -17.05 -15.07
N ASN A 362 -8.75 -15.92 -14.57
CA ASN A 362 -9.87 -15.24 -15.22
C ASN A 362 -9.48 -14.63 -16.56
N GLN A 363 -8.29 -14.02 -16.68
CA GLN A 363 -7.85 -13.44 -17.94
C GLN A 363 -7.45 -14.51 -18.96
N SER A 364 -6.84 -15.61 -18.53
CA SER A 364 -6.53 -16.75 -19.39
C SER A 364 -7.82 -17.36 -19.96
N ARG A 365 -8.86 -17.50 -19.13
CA ARG A 365 -10.19 -17.95 -19.57
C ARG A 365 -10.83 -17.00 -20.57
N MET A 366 -10.83 -15.70 -20.29
CA MET A 366 -11.33 -14.70 -21.23
C MET A 366 -10.57 -14.71 -22.57
N LYS A 367 -9.24 -14.87 -22.53
CA LYS A 367 -8.42 -14.88 -23.75
C LYS A 367 -8.64 -16.14 -24.58
N ALA A 368 -8.77 -17.29 -23.93
CA ALA A 368 -9.11 -18.54 -24.60
C ALA A 368 -10.50 -18.44 -25.26
N GLU A 369 -11.48 -17.87 -24.57
CA GLU A 369 -12.83 -17.64 -25.11
C GLU A 369 -12.82 -16.66 -26.29
N GLU A 370 -12.04 -15.57 -26.21
CA GLU A 370 -11.84 -14.61 -27.31
C GLU A 370 -11.28 -15.28 -28.57
N LEU A 371 -10.38 -16.26 -28.40
CA LEU A 371 -9.75 -17.01 -29.49
C LEU A 371 -10.57 -18.21 -29.95
N GLY A 372 -11.75 -18.45 -29.37
CA GLY A 372 -12.61 -19.59 -29.70
C GLY A 372 -12.05 -20.95 -29.26
N LEU A 373 -11.13 -20.95 -28.29
CA LEU A 373 -10.53 -22.15 -27.74
C LEU A 373 -11.43 -22.76 -26.65
N VAL A 374 -11.73 -24.04 -26.80
CA VAL A 374 -12.41 -24.83 -25.77
C VAL A 374 -11.34 -25.57 -24.97
N LEU A 375 -11.01 -25.04 -23.80
CA LEU A 375 -10.03 -25.64 -22.89
C LEU A 375 -10.72 -26.28 -21.68
N ASP A 376 -10.17 -27.39 -21.20
CA ASP A 376 -10.64 -28.11 -20.02
C ASP A 376 -10.30 -27.35 -18.72
N GLU A 377 -11.07 -27.61 -17.65
CA GLU A 377 -10.84 -26.97 -16.34
C GLU A 377 -9.44 -27.31 -15.78
N SER A 378 -8.93 -28.52 -16.02
CA SER A 378 -7.56 -28.93 -15.64
C SER A 378 -6.49 -28.08 -16.33
N THR A 379 -6.69 -27.78 -17.62
CA THR A 379 -5.81 -26.89 -18.39
C THR A 379 -5.84 -25.48 -17.80
N PHE A 380 -7.02 -24.97 -17.44
CA PHE A 380 -7.15 -23.67 -16.77
C PHE A 380 -6.52 -23.63 -15.38
N GLU A 381 -6.63 -24.69 -14.58
CA GLU A 381 -5.95 -24.79 -13.28
C GLU A 381 -4.43 -24.73 -13.46
N THR A 382 -3.91 -25.35 -14.52
CA THR A 382 -2.48 -25.34 -14.82
C THR A 382 -2.03 -23.96 -15.30
N LEU A 383 -2.80 -23.33 -16.21
CA LEU A 383 -2.59 -21.95 -16.67
C LEU A 383 -2.72 -20.93 -15.52
N ALA A 384 -3.54 -21.21 -14.50
CA ALA A 384 -3.68 -20.33 -13.35
C ALA A 384 -2.45 -20.33 -12.42
N ARG A 385 -1.58 -21.35 -12.51
CA ARG A 385 -0.36 -21.48 -11.70
C ARG A 385 0.88 -20.88 -12.35
N MET A 386 0.80 -20.44 -13.61
CA MET A 386 1.93 -19.83 -14.31
C MET A 386 1.77 -18.30 -14.41
N PRO A 387 2.85 -17.56 -14.73
CA PRO A 387 2.75 -16.13 -15.00
C PRO A 387 1.79 -15.83 -16.16
N LEU A 388 0.98 -14.77 -16.03
CA LEU A 388 -0.08 -14.44 -17.00
C LEU A 388 0.45 -14.30 -18.42
N ARG A 389 1.61 -13.66 -18.59
CA ARG A 389 2.23 -13.47 -19.91
C ARG A 389 2.55 -14.80 -20.61
N ARG A 390 3.01 -15.79 -19.85
CA ARG A 390 3.30 -17.13 -20.38
C ARG A 390 2.01 -17.88 -20.69
N ALA A 391 1.01 -17.79 -19.81
CA ALA A 391 -0.31 -18.36 -20.06
C ALA A 391 -0.93 -17.81 -21.35
N THR A 392 -0.95 -16.48 -21.54
CA THR A 392 -1.49 -15.86 -22.76
C THR A 392 -0.71 -16.27 -24.00
N ALA A 393 0.62 -16.35 -23.94
CA ALA A 393 1.44 -16.80 -25.07
C ALA A 393 1.16 -18.27 -25.44
N LEU A 394 0.98 -19.15 -24.46
CA LEU A 394 0.62 -20.55 -24.71
C LEU A 394 -0.79 -20.66 -25.33
N ILE A 395 -1.75 -19.87 -24.87
CA ILE A 395 -3.11 -19.83 -25.44
C ILE A 395 -3.06 -19.33 -26.90
N GLU A 396 -2.30 -18.28 -27.20
CA GLU A 396 -2.14 -17.78 -28.58
C GLU A 396 -1.47 -18.82 -29.49
N GLN A 397 -0.45 -19.54 -28.99
CA GLN A 397 0.16 -20.66 -29.74
C GLN A 397 -0.81 -21.83 -29.92
N ALA A 398 -1.59 -22.17 -28.90
CA ALA A 398 -2.60 -23.21 -28.98
C ALA A 398 -3.68 -22.87 -30.02
N SER A 399 -4.07 -21.59 -30.14
CA SER A 399 -4.98 -21.11 -31.19
C SER A 399 -4.42 -21.30 -32.60
N GLN A 400 -3.11 -21.05 -32.80
CA GLN A 400 -2.46 -21.30 -34.09
C GLN A 400 -2.44 -22.80 -34.43
N ARG A 401 -2.16 -23.66 -33.45
CA ARG A 401 -2.15 -25.12 -33.62
C ARG A 401 -3.54 -25.73 -33.82
N GLN A 402 -4.57 -25.13 -33.22
CA GLN A 402 -5.95 -25.52 -33.48
C GLN A 402 -6.33 -25.32 -34.96
N ALA A 403 -5.80 -24.28 -35.62
CA ALA A 403 -6.00 -24.08 -37.05
C ALA A 403 -5.32 -25.17 -37.91
N GLU A 404 -4.31 -25.87 -37.37
CA GLU A 404 -3.63 -27.02 -37.98
C GLU A 404 -4.34 -28.36 -37.67
N GLY A 405 -5.39 -28.34 -36.83
CA GLY A 405 -6.14 -29.53 -36.42
C GLY A 405 -5.60 -30.25 -35.17
N GLU A 406 -4.66 -29.65 -34.44
CA GLU A 406 -4.18 -30.18 -33.15
C GLU A 406 -5.12 -29.75 -32.00
N ASP A 407 -5.35 -30.64 -31.04
CA ASP A 407 -6.14 -30.33 -29.84
C ASP A 407 -5.37 -29.34 -28.94
N PRO A 408 -5.93 -28.16 -28.63
CA PRO A 408 -5.24 -27.16 -27.82
C PRO A 408 -4.95 -27.63 -26.39
N ASN A 409 -5.75 -28.54 -25.81
CA ASN A 409 -5.48 -29.07 -24.48
C ASN A 409 -4.20 -29.94 -24.49
N ILE A 410 -4.08 -30.84 -25.47
CA ILE A 410 -2.90 -31.70 -25.64
C ILE A 410 -1.66 -30.86 -25.92
N PHE A 411 -1.78 -29.80 -26.73
CA PHE A 411 -0.66 -28.90 -27.01
C PHE A 411 -0.17 -28.21 -25.73
N ILE A 412 -1.08 -27.65 -24.93
CA ILE A 412 -0.72 -26.96 -23.69
C ILE A 412 -0.11 -27.94 -22.68
N GLU A 413 -0.69 -29.14 -22.50
CA GLU A 413 -0.11 -30.18 -21.63
C GLU A 413 1.30 -30.58 -22.08
N ARG A 414 1.52 -30.77 -23.39
CA ARG A 414 2.84 -31.10 -23.96
C ARG A 414 3.84 -29.96 -23.79
N ALA A 415 3.40 -28.71 -23.85
CA ALA A 415 4.26 -27.54 -23.66
C ALA A 415 4.65 -27.29 -22.18
N LEU A 416 3.97 -27.98 -21.26
CA LEU A 416 4.18 -27.86 -19.81
C LEU A 416 4.88 -29.08 -19.20
N ALA A 417 4.85 -30.22 -19.89
CA ALA A 417 5.72 -31.37 -19.62
C ALA A 417 7.17 -31.06 -19.99
#